data_AF-A0A1B6J694-F1
#
_entry.id   AF-A0A1B6J694-F1
#
_cell.length_a   1.000
_cell.length_b   1.000
_cell.length_c   1.000
_cell.angle_alpha   90.00
_cell.angle_beta   90.00
_cell.angle_gamma   90.00
#
_symmetry.space_group_name_H-M   'P 1'
#
loop_
_entity.id
_entity.type
_entity.pdbx_description
1 polymer ?
#
loop_
_entity_poly.entity_id
_entity_poly.type
_entity_poly.pdbx_seq_one_letter_code
_entity_poly.pdbx_strand_id
1 'polypeptide(L)'
;EVVSYHHIRERLNDLSKQFQEYLTRPQFLIPFLQPGRLVKVKAETEEGEEFEWGVVVNFEKKGANERGKNPAKESAMLYVHTLLYVRSSGNGGGDDTGDTPQPCPLSSPGEIEVVPVKHCQICQISSLRVHVPDDLTSPDKKKSVLKTIEQVVKRFPDGVPLLNPQTDMKINDHAFTNIVSLINTYEKRLFEHPMHENESLEDVYEQYLEKVKIGRELKQSKAELKKAMSLLQMEELKCRKRVLRRMGYCTADDVIEMKGRVACELSSGEELLMTELIFNGVFNDLTVPQCVALLSTFVCDEKSSENPRMSEELAGPLRQMQELARRIARVSVEAKMTVDEETYVEQFKPFMMDVCYSWCNGASFLEICKMTDIFEGSIIRCMRRLEEILRQLVQASKNIGNTDLENKFSEAIKLMKRDIVFAASLYL
;
A
#
# COMPACT_ATOMS: atom_id res chain seq x y z
N GLU A 1 -36.31 -14.03 -18.12
CA GLU A 1 -37.09 -13.79 -16.89
C GLU A 1 -36.25 -13.94 -15.61
N VAL A 2 -35.54 -15.05 -15.39
CA VAL A 2 -34.69 -15.21 -14.18
C VAL A 2 -33.51 -14.21 -14.13
N VAL A 3 -32.91 -13.92 -15.30
CA VAL A 3 -31.85 -12.90 -15.46
C VAL A 3 -32.33 -11.51 -14.99
N SER A 4 -33.51 -11.08 -15.45
CA SER A 4 -34.08 -9.78 -15.07
C SER A 4 -34.44 -9.74 -13.59
N TYR A 5 -34.98 -10.84 -13.05
CA TYR A 5 -35.26 -10.99 -11.63
C TYR A 5 -33.98 -10.89 -10.78
N HIS A 6 -32.90 -11.53 -11.20
CA HIS A 6 -31.59 -11.43 -10.55
C HIS A 6 -31.04 -10.00 -10.56
N HIS A 7 -31.11 -9.29 -11.69
CA HIS A 7 -30.65 -7.91 -11.75
C HIS A 7 -31.45 -6.97 -10.84
N ILE A 8 -32.75 -7.21 -10.66
CA ILE A 8 -33.56 -6.46 -9.69
C ILE A 8 -33.07 -6.74 -8.26
N ARG A 9 -32.85 -8.02 -7.91
CA ARG A 9 -32.32 -8.40 -6.59
C ARG A 9 -30.92 -7.87 -6.32
N GLU A 10 -30.02 -7.96 -7.31
CA GLU A 10 -28.65 -7.41 -7.25
C GLU A 10 -28.69 -5.89 -7.04
N ARG A 11 -29.54 -5.19 -7.80
CA ARG A 11 -29.68 -3.74 -7.66
C ARG A 11 -30.27 -3.34 -6.30
N LEU A 12 -31.23 -4.10 -5.78
CA LEU A 12 -31.76 -3.89 -4.43
C LEU A 12 -30.66 -4.09 -3.38
N ASN A 13 -29.86 -5.15 -3.49
CA ASN A 13 -28.74 -5.39 -2.57
C ASN A 13 -27.73 -4.24 -2.58
N ASP A 14 -27.38 -3.70 -3.76
CA ASP A 14 -26.48 -2.55 -3.87
C ASP A 14 -27.08 -1.29 -3.25
N LEU A 15 -28.37 -1.03 -3.51
CA LEU A 15 -29.07 0.11 -2.93
C LEU A 15 -29.20 -0.02 -1.40
N SER A 16 -29.43 -1.23 -0.87
CA SER A 16 -29.46 -1.51 0.56
C SER A 16 -28.10 -1.28 1.22
N LYS A 17 -26.99 -1.63 0.57
CA LYS A 17 -25.64 -1.32 1.05
C LYS A 17 -25.41 0.19 1.12
N GLN A 18 -25.74 0.92 0.04
CA GLN A 18 -25.64 2.38 0.03
C GLN A 18 -26.51 3.01 1.11
N PHE A 19 -27.74 2.53 1.28
CA PHE A 19 -28.63 2.99 2.35
C PHE A 19 -28.01 2.79 3.73
N GLN A 20 -27.43 1.62 4.00
CA GLN A 20 -26.72 1.34 5.26
C GLN A 20 -25.48 2.21 5.48
N GLU A 21 -24.73 2.51 4.42
CA GLU A 21 -23.61 3.46 4.50
C GLU A 21 -24.09 4.85 4.95
N TYR A 22 -25.22 5.34 4.44
CA TYR A 22 -25.78 6.61 4.90
C TYR A 22 -26.17 6.58 6.38
N LEU A 23 -26.75 5.49 6.86
CA LEU A 23 -27.13 5.36 8.28
C LEU A 23 -25.94 5.31 9.22
N THR A 24 -24.88 4.64 8.80
CA THR A 24 -23.68 4.44 9.63
C THR A 24 -22.71 5.61 9.56
N ARG A 25 -22.84 6.54 8.60
CA ARG A 25 -22.00 7.75 8.52
C ARG A 25 -21.98 8.49 9.86
N PRO A 26 -20.78 8.80 10.41
CA PRO A 26 -20.66 9.46 11.71
C PRO A 26 -21.49 10.74 11.86
N GLN A 27 -21.62 11.54 10.79
CA GLN A 27 -22.40 12.78 10.79
C GLN A 27 -23.89 12.59 11.14
N PHE A 28 -24.48 11.45 10.74
CA PHE A 28 -25.88 11.14 11.00
C PHE A 28 -26.05 10.19 12.18
N LEU A 29 -25.05 9.34 12.44
CA LEU A 29 -25.11 8.33 13.48
C LEU A 29 -24.87 8.91 14.89
N ILE A 30 -23.86 9.78 15.07
CA ILE A 30 -23.42 10.29 16.39
C ILE A 30 -24.56 10.86 17.23
N PRO A 31 -25.49 11.68 16.68
CA PRO A 31 -26.61 12.22 17.46
C PRO A 31 -27.54 11.17 18.06
N PHE A 32 -27.48 9.91 17.61
CA PHE A 32 -28.34 8.81 18.08
C PHE A 32 -27.60 7.76 18.90
N LEU A 33 -26.28 7.87 19.07
CA LEU A 33 -25.45 7.00 19.89
C LEU A 33 -25.46 7.38 21.39
N GLN A 34 -26.61 7.82 21.92
CA GLN A 34 -26.70 8.09 23.35
C GLN A 34 -26.56 6.80 24.17
N PRO A 35 -25.96 6.85 25.37
CA PRO A 35 -25.95 5.72 26.29
C PRO A 35 -27.36 5.17 26.50
N GLY A 36 -27.49 3.84 26.42
CA GLY A 36 -28.77 3.15 26.51
C GLY A 36 -29.47 2.88 25.19
N ARG A 37 -29.00 3.44 24.06
CA ARG A 37 -29.59 3.18 22.74
C ARG A 37 -29.47 1.70 22.35
N LEU A 38 -30.59 1.09 21.92
CA LEU A 38 -30.57 -0.27 21.38
C LEU A 38 -30.04 -0.26 19.94
N VAL A 39 -29.08 -1.14 19.66
CA VAL A 39 -28.46 -1.31 18.34
C VAL A 39 -28.31 -2.79 17.99
N LYS A 40 -28.39 -3.11 16.71
CA LYS A 40 -28.04 -4.43 16.18
C LYS A 40 -26.75 -4.33 15.39
N VAL A 41 -25.85 -5.29 15.60
CA VAL A 41 -24.48 -5.27 15.07
C VAL A 41 -24.21 -6.54 14.28
N LYS A 42 -23.45 -6.42 13.19
CA LYS A 42 -22.91 -7.53 12.41
C LYS A 42 -21.48 -7.85 12.81
N ALA A 43 -21.18 -9.13 12.96
CA ALA A 43 -19.83 -9.63 13.17
C ALA A 43 -18.94 -9.37 11.95
N GLU A 44 -17.63 -9.26 12.18
CA GLU A 44 -16.63 -9.14 11.11
C GLU A 44 -16.27 -10.54 10.57
N THR A 45 -17.28 -11.34 10.22
CA THR A 45 -17.13 -12.68 9.64
C THR A 45 -17.57 -12.68 8.17
N GLU A 46 -17.00 -13.57 7.35
CA GLU A 46 -17.37 -13.71 5.93
C GLU A 46 -18.86 -14.05 5.72
N GLU A 47 -19.47 -14.69 6.73
CA GLU A 47 -20.87 -15.09 6.74
C GLU A 47 -21.83 -13.98 7.23
N GLY A 48 -21.29 -12.88 7.79
CA GLY A 48 -22.07 -11.71 8.19
C GLY A 48 -23.05 -11.97 9.33
N GLU A 49 -22.69 -12.86 10.27
CA GLU A 49 -23.53 -13.22 11.41
C GLU A 49 -23.94 -11.99 12.23
N GLU A 50 -25.18 -11.95 12.71
CA GLU A 50 -25.71 -10.84 13.50
C GLU A 50 -25.65 -11.16 14.99
N PHE A 51 -25.17 -10.20 15.78
CA PHE A 51 -25.36 -10.25 17.23
C PHE A 51 -26.83 -10.04 17.58
N GLU A 52 -27.22 -10.56 18.74
CA GLU A 52 -28.45 -10.13 19.39
C GLU A 52 -28.44 -8.63 19.70
N TRP A 53 -29.62 -8.09 20.03
CA TRP A 53 -29.75 -6.67 20.35
C TRP A 53 -28.79 -6.26 21.48
N GLY A 54 -27.96 -5.27 21.18
CA GLY A 54 -27.01 -4.68 22.11
C GLY A 54 -27.44 -3.29 22.56
N VAL A 55 -26.67 -2.74 23.50
CA VAL A 55 -26.90 -1.38 24.02
C VAL A 55 -25.63 -0.56 23.93
N VAL A 56 -25.74 0.66 23.40
CA VAL A 56 -24.65 1.63 23.34
C VAL A 56 -24.28 2.06 24.76
N VAL A 57 -23.00 1.94 25.10
CA VAL A 57 -22.43 2.42 26.37
C VAL A 57 -21.83 3.80 26.18
N ASN A 58 -20.88 3.91 25.24
CA ASN A 58 -20.28 5.17 24.81
C ASN A 58 -19.68 4.99 23.39
N PHE A 59 -19.06 6.02 22.85
CA PHE A 59 -18.35 5.96 21.57
C PHE A 59 -17.08 6.81 21.64
N GLU A 60 -16.09 6.45 20.84
CA GLU A 60 -14.81 7.15 20.74
C GLU A 60 -14.39 7.32 19.28
N LYS A 61 -13.76 8.46 18.98
CA LYS A 61 -13.21 8.74 17.65
C LYS A 61 -11.70 8.53 17.70
N LYS A 62 -11.21 7.46 17.09
CA LYS A 62 -9.78 7.17 17.00
C LYS A 62 -9.23 7.89 15.76
N GLY A 63 -8.57 9.01 15.99
CA GLY A 63 -7.85 9.78 14.96
C GLY A 63 -6.37 9.41 14.90
N ALA A 64 -5.77 9.55 13.72
CA ALA A 64 -4.33 9.44 13.48
C ALA A 64 -3.54 10.45 14.33
N ASN A 65 -3.28 10.10 15.60
CA ASN A 65 -2.34 10.80 16.47
C ASN A 65 -1.01 10.04 16.53
N GLU A 66 -0.59 9.45 15.40
CA GLU A 66 0.80 9.09 15.18
C GLU A 66 1.49 10.27 14.48
N ARG A 67 2.48 10.86 15.15
CA ARG A 67 3.32 11.92 14.59
C ARG A 67 3.92 11.44 13.27
N GLY A 68 3.46 11.99 12.13
CA GLY A 68 4.15 11.86 10.85
C GLY A 68 3.35 11.43 9.62
N LYS A 69 2.02 11.21 9.68
CA LYS A 69 1.22 10.88 8.48
C LYS A 69 0.15 11.93 8.17
N ASN A 70 0.00 12.23 6.87
CA ASN A 70 -0.84 13.32 6.34
C ASN A 70 -2.32 13.18 6.77
N PRO A 71 -2.90 14.16 7.50
CA PRO A 71 -4.29 14.10 7.98
C PRO A 71 -5.35 14.23 6.89
N ALA A 72 -4.97 14.52 5.64
CA ALA A 72 -5.90 14.68 4.52
C ALA A 72 -6.33 13.34 3.86
N LYS A 73 -5.73 12.20 4.24
CA LYS A 73 -5.99 10.90 3.59
C LYS A 73 -6.67 9.83 4.46
N GLU A 74 -6.78 10.01 5.77
CA GLU A 74 -7.40 9.01 6.65
C GLU A 74 -8.63 9.59 7.37
N SER A 75 -9.80 9.07 7.03
CA SER A 75 -11.05 9.35 7.76
C SER A 75 -10.94 8.73 9.16
N ALA A 76 -10.89 9.55 10.20
CA ALA A 76 -10.87 9.09 11.59
C ALA A 76 -12.01 8.08 11.85
N MET A 77 -11.65 6.91 12.37
CA MET A 77 -12.57 5.77 12.55
C MET A 77 -13.36 5.93 13.86
N LEU A 78 -14.68 5.81 13.78
CA LEU A 78 -15.58 5.83 14.93
C LEU A 78 -15.78 4.41 15.47
N TYR A 79 -15.46 4.22 16.75
CA TYR A 79 -15.74 3.01 17.52
C TYR A 79 -16.86 3.27 18.52
N VAL A 80 -17.83 2.37 18.59
CA VAL A 80 -18.99 2.42 19.47
C VAL A 80 -18.84 1.26 20.46
N HIS A 81 -18.65 1.56 21.73
CA HIS A 81 -18.59 0.52 22.75
C HIS A 81 -20.02 0.06 23.04
N THR A 82 -20.30 -1.18 22.70
CA THR A 82 -21.63 -1.76 22.74
C THR A 82 -21.62 -2.96 23.66
N LEU A 83 -22.58 -3.00 24.59
CA LEU A 83 -22.80 -4.15 25.46
C LEU A 83 -23.51 -5.24 24.63
N LEU A 84 -22.81 -6.34 24.35
CA LEU A 84 -23.26 -7.44 23.49
C LEU A 84 -23.20 -8.77 24.24
N TYR A 85 -24.08 -9.70 23.84
CA TYR A 85 -24.02 -11.09 24.27
C TYR A 85 -23.10 -11.87 23.32
N VAL A 86 -21.95 -12.28 23.83
CA VAL A 86 -20.85 -12.89 23.06
C VAL A 86 -20.62 -14.33 23.52
N ARG A 87 -20.04 -15.16 22.66
CA ARG A 87 -19.66 -16.53 23.03
C ARG A 87 -18.60 -16.49 24.14
N SER A 88 -18.75 -17.30 25.19
CA SER A 88 -17.74 -17.42 26.25
C SER A 88 -16.46 -18.00 25.63
N SER A 89 -15.36 -17.23 25.65
CA SER A 89 -14.05 -17.73 25.24
C SER A 89 -13.62 -18.75 26.29
N GLY A 90 -13.54 -20.03 25.89
CA GLY A 90 -13.11 -21.10 26.79
C GLY A 90 -11.70 -20.81 27.29
N ASN A 91 -11.58 -20.53 28.59
CA ASN A 91 -10.38 -20.49 29.43
C ASN A 91 -9.06 -20.86 28.69
N GLY A 92 -8.36 -19.87 28.15
CA GLY A 92 -7.06 -20.00 27.50
C GLY A 92 -6.25 -18.73 27.73
N GLY A 93 -5.08 -18.86 28.35
CA GLY A 93 -4.28 -17.76 28.87
C GLY A 93 -3.76 -16.79 27.81
N GLY A 94 -3.30 -15.64 28.31
CA GLY A 94 -2.93 -14.48 27.52
C GLY A 94 -2.10 -14.80 26.29
N ASP A 95 -2.64 -14.41 25.15
CA ASP A 95 -1.84 -13.90 24.05
C ASP A 95 -2.66 -12.83 23.32
N ASP A 96 -1.99 -11.72 23.00
CA ASP A 96 -2.53 -10.49 22.41
C ASP A 96 -2.86 -10.68 20.93
N THR A 97 -3.67 -11.70 20.62
CA THR A 97 -4.14 -12.04 19.27
C THR A 97 -5.65 -11.96 19.21
N GLY A 98 -6.15 -10.74 18.95
CA GLY A 98 -7.24 -10.45 18.00
C GLY A 98 -8.42 -11.41 17.87
N ASP A 99 -8.90 -12.05 18.92
CA ASP A 99 -10.10 -12.89 18.86
C ASP A 99 -11.31 -11.95 18.79
N THR A 100 -11.76 -11.66 17.56
CA THR A 100 -12.92 -10.81 17.32
C THR A 100 -14.13 -11.48 17.98
N PRO A 101 -14.87 -10.78 18.86
CA PRO A 101 -16.00 -11.39 19.55
C PRO A 101 -17.00 -11.94 18.54
N GLN A 102 -17.49 -13.15 18.80
CA GLN A 102 -18.43 -13.86 17.92
C GLN A 102 -19.84 -13.84 18.50
N PRO A 103 -20.88 -13.74 17.64
CA PRO A 103 -22.26 -13.91 18.06
C PRO A 103 -22.47 -15.26 18.76
N CYS A 104 -23.24 -15.26 19.84
CA CYS A 104 -23.59 -16.48 20.57
C CYS A 104 -24.96 -17.01 20.10
N PRO A 105 -25.04 -18.24 19.55
CA PRO A 105 -26.33 -18.90 19.30
C PRO A 105 -27.14 -19.05 20.60
N LEU A 106 -28.47 -18.92 20.53
CA LEU A 106 -29.37 -19.05 21.71
C LEU A 106 -29.21 -20.36 22.49
N SER A 107 -28.60 -21.38 21.90
CA SER A 107 -28.40 -22.71 22.48
C SER A 107 -27.09 -22.87 23.27
N SER A 108 -26.18 -21.89 23.26
CA SER A 108 -24.87 -21.97 23.92
C SER A 108 -24.72 -20.97 25.06
N PRO A 109 -23.96 -21.30 26.13
CA PRO A 109 -23.67 -20.34 27.19
C PRO A 109 -22.74 -19.23 26.65
N GLY A 110 -23.26 -18.01 26.62
CA GLY A 110 -22.50 -16.80 26.33
C GLY A 110 -22.32 -15.91 27.56
N GLU A 111 -21.46 -14.92 27.40
CA GLU A 111 -21.17 -13.87 28.38
C GLU A 111 -21.57 -12.51 27.84
N ILE A 112 -21.86 -11.56 28.73
CA ILE A 112 -22.20 -10.20 28.32
C ILE A 112 -21.00 -9.28 28.52
N GLU A 113 -20.53 -8.70 27.43
CA GLU A 113 -19.29 -7.93 27.39
C GLU A 113 -19.45 -6.59 26.66
N VAL A 114 -18.63 -5.62 27.03
CA VAL A 114 -18.57 -4.33 26.34
C VAL A 114 -17.53 -4.47 25.24
N VAL A 115 -18.00 -4.45 24.00
CA VAL A 115 -17.19 -4.66 22.80
C VAL A 115 -17.06 -3.34 22.03
N PRO A 116 -15.84 -2.91 21.68
CA PRO A 116 -15.66 -1.80 20.74
C PRO A 116 -16.00 -2.27 19.32
N VAL A 117 -17.13 -1.80 18.78
CA VAL A 117 -17.54 -2.12 17.40
C VAL A 117 -17.32 -0.94 16.48
N LYS A 118 -16.87 -1.19 15.25
CA LYS A 118 -16.77 -0.16 14.22
C LYS A 118 -18.18 0.34 13.89
N HIS A 119 -18.35 1.65 13.67
CA HIS A 119 -19.65 2.21 13.32
C HIS A 119 -20.31 1.57 12.09
N CYS A 120 -19.53 1.09 11.12
CA CYS A 120 -20.01 0.40 9.92
C CYS A 120 -20.56 -1.01 10.19
N GLN A 121 -20.33 -1.58 11.38
CA GLN A 121 -20.89 -2.87 11.79
C GLN A 121 -22.31 -2.74 12.33
N ILE A 122 -22.78 -1.53 12.66
CA ILE A 122 -24.15 -1.29 13.11
C ILE A 122 -25.09 -1.44 11.92
N CYS A 123 -26.04 -2.37 11.98
CA CYS A 123 -27.00 -2.62 10.90
C CYS A 123 -28.41 -2.08 11.21
N GLN A 124 -28.76 -1.93 12.48
CA GLN A 124 -30.06 -1.39 12.91
C GLN A 124 -29.92 -0.54 14.17
N ILE A 125 -30.72 0.52 14.26
CA ILE A 125 -30.74 1.45 15.40
C ILE A 125 -32.18 1.61 15.85
N SER A 126 -32.45 1.33 17.12
CA SER A 126 -33.80 1.44 17.68
C SER A 126 -34.14 2.85 18.13
N SER A 127 -35.42 3.22 18.05
CA SER A 127 -35.94 4.44 18.69
C SER A 127 -35.94 4.37 20.22
N LEU A 128 -35.82 3.16 20.81
CA LEU A 128 -35.83 2.92 22.25
C LEU A 128 -34.46 3.13 22.89
N ARG A 129 -34.51 3.49 24.19
CA ARG A 129 -33.36 3.54 25.08
C ARG A 129 -33.68 2.83 26.38
N VAL A 130 -32.73 2.07 26.91
CA VAL A 130 -32.78 1.48 28.25
C VAL A 130 -31.85 2.21 29.19
N HIS A 131 -32.14 2.15 30.49
CA HIS A 131 -31.25 2.71 31.49
C HIS A 131 -29.99 1.83 31.60
N VAL A 132 -28.82 2.46 31.51
CA VAL A 132 -27.51 1.80 31.66
C VAL A 132 -26.81 2.43 32.86
N PRO A 133 -26.36 1.64 33.86
CA PRO A 133 -25.57 2.14 34.96
C PRO A 133 -24.26 2.79 34.50
N ASP A 134 -23.80 3.84 35.18
CA ASP A 134 -22.55 4.56 34.82
C ASP A 134 -21.30 3.69 34.90
N ASP A 135 -21.34 2.63 35.72
CA ASP A 135 -20.26 1.68 35.89
C ASP A 135 -20.73 0.25 35.60
N LEU A 136 -20.16 -0.35 34.56
CA LEU A 136 -20.44 -1.71 34.08
C LEU A 136 -19.30 -2.69 34.41
N THR A 137 -18.40 -2.39 35.36
CA THR A 137 -17.34 -3.35 35.76
C THR A 137 -17.87 -4.62 36.40
N SER A 138 -18.98 -4.54 37.14
CA SER A 138 -19.59 -5.70 37.82
C SER A 138 -20.41 -6.58 36.86
N PRO A 139 -20.24 -7.91 36.89
CA PRO A 139 -20.99 -8.84 36.04
C PRO A 139 -22.49 -8.82 36.34
N ASP A 140 -22.90 -8.54 37.59
CA ASP A 140 -24.32 -8.50 37.97
C ASP A 140 -25.04 -7.29 37.35
N LYS A 141 -24.35 -6.15 37.24
CA LYS A 141 -24.87 -4.95 36.57
C LYS A 141 -25.06 -5.21 35.07
N LYS A 142 -24.08 -5.86 34.41
CA LYS A 142 -24.20 -6.25 32.99
C LYS A 142 -25.38 -7.21 32.78
N LYS A 143 -25.52 -8.23 33.62
CA LYS A 143 -26.65 -9.19 33.57
C LYS A 143 -28.01 -8.52 33.79
N SER A 144 -28.08 -7.47 34.60
CA SER A 144 -29.32 -6.70 34.80
C SER A 144 -29.73 -5.96 33.51
N VAL A 145 -28.77 -5.36 32.80
CA VAL A 145 -29.03 -4.73 31.49
C VAL A 145 -29.48 -5.76 30.46
N LEU A 146 -28.86 -6.95 30.43
CA LEU A 146 -29.28 -8.06 29.55
C LEU A 146 -30.75 -8.44 29.76
N LYS A 147 -31.16 -8.66 31.02
CA LYS A 147 -32.56 -8.96 31.35
C LYS A 147 -33.52 -7.87 30.89
N THR A 148 -33.08 -6.61 30.95
CA THR A 148 -33.86 -5.47 30.47
C THR A 148 -34.01 -5.52 28.94
N ILE A 149 -32.94 -5.82 28.20
CA ILE A 149 -32.98 -6.00 26.75
C ILE A 149 -33.92 -7.16 26.37
N GLU A 150 -33.81 -8.31 27.04
CA GLU A 150 -34.69 -9.47 26.81
C GLU A 150 -36.17 -9.14 27.04
N GLN A 151 -36.47 -8.35 28.09
CA GLN A 151 -37.83 -7.89 28.35
C GLN A 151 -38.35 -6.95 27.26
N VAL A 152 -37.49 -6.07 26.73
CA VAL A 152 -37.84 -5.19 25.60
C VAL A 152 -38.14 -6.03 24.37
N VAL A 153 -37.24 -6.95 23.99
CA VAL A 153 -37.45 -7.83 22.82
C VAL A 153 -38.72 -8.67 22.97
N LYS A 154 -38.99 -9.25 24.16
CA LYS A 154 -40.23 -9.99 24.43
C LYS A 154 -41.50 -9.15 24.32
N ARG A 155 -41.42 -7.85 24.60
CA ARG A 155 -42.56 -6.92 24.50
C ARG A 155 -42.88 -6.54 23.05
N PHE A 156 -41.93 -6.71 22.13
CA PHE A 156 -42.06 -6.40 20.71
C PHE A 156 -41.83 -7.65 19.85
N PRO A 157 -42.80 -8.60 19.81
CA PRO A 157 -42.66 -9.84 19.04
C PRO A 157 -42.52 -9.60 17.54
N ASP A 158 -43.12 -8.53 17.01
CA ASP A 158 -43.04 -8.15 15.59
C ASP A 158 -41.75 -7.39 15.23
N GLY A 159 -40.86 -7.18 16.21
CA GLY A 159 -39.59 -6.48 16.05
C GLY A 159 -39.53 -5.16 16.82
N VAL A 160 -38.33 -4.86 17.32
CA VAL A 160 -38.04 -3.62 18.06
C VAL A 160 -38.17 -2.42 17.11
N PRO A 161 -38.87 -1.34 17.52
CA PRO A 161 -39.09 -0.19 16.63
C PRO A 161 -37.76 0.51 16.29
N LEU A 162 -37.56 0.73 14.99
CA LEU A 162 -36.35 1.33 14.42
C LEU A 162 -36.48 2.85 14.28
N LEU A 163 -35.34 3.55 14.30
CA LEU A 163 -35.29 4.96 13.91
C LEU A 163 -35.52 5.08 12.41
N ASN A 164 -36.43 5.97 12.03
CA ASN A 164 -36.65 6.31 10.64
C ASN A 164 -35.58 7.31 10.15
N PRO A 165 -34.88 7.02 9.05
CA PRO A 165 -33.79 7.87 8.56
C PRO A 165 -34.23 9.28 8.16
N GLN A 166 -35.45 9.44 7.66
CA GLN A 166 -35.98 10.72 7.18
C GLN A 166 -36.72 11.47 8.29
N THR A 167 -37.62 10.81 9.02
CA THR A 167 -38.43 11.48 10.04
C THR A 167 -37.69 11.70 11.34
N ASP A 168 -36.87 10.74 11.77
CA ASP A 168 -36.22 10.77 13.07
C ASP A 168 -34.77 11.27 12.95
N MET A 169 -34.00 10.70 12.01
CA MET A 169 -32.60 11.07 11.79
C MET A 169 -32.40 12.32 10.90
N LYS A 170 -33.48 12.83 10.29
CA LYS A 170 -33.49 14.04 9.45
C LYS A 170 -32.49 14.01 8.30
N ILE A 171 -32.25 12.82 7.72
CA ILE A 171 -31.40 12.66 6.53
C ILE A 171 -32.18 13.08 5.28
N ASN A 172 -32.08 14.35 4.95
CA ASN A 172 -32.78 14.98 3.82
C ASN A 172 -31.89 15.22 2.59
N ASP A 173 -30.78 14.49 2.47
CA ASP A 173 -29.91 14.59 1.30
C ASP A 173 -30.65 14.14 0.03
N HIS A 174 -30.53 14.91 -1.05
CA HIS A 174 -31.10 14.55 -2.34
C HIS A 174 -30.59 13.19 -2.83
N ALA A 175 -29.32 12.85 -2.58
CA ALA A 175 -28.77 11.54 -2.92
C ALA A 175 -29.44 10.41 -2.12
N PHE A 176 -29.69 10.61 -0.82
CA PHE A 176 -30.33 9.61 0.04
C PHE A 176 -31.82 9.42 -0.30
N THR A 177 -32.55 10.51 -0.50
CA THR A 177 -33.97 10.46 -0.90
C THR A 177 -34.16 9.73 -2.24
N ASN A 178 -33.24 9.91 -3.18
CA ASN A 178 -33.22 9.15 -4.43
C ASN A 178 -32.98 7.65 -4.18
N ILE A 179 -32.06 7.26 -3.29
CA ILE A 179 -31.83 5.85 -2.93
C ILE A 179 -33.12 5.23 -2.39
N VAL A 180 -33.80 5.89 -1.45
CA VAL A 180 -35.07 5.40 -0.88
C VAL A 180 -36.16 5.28 -1.95
N SER A 181 -36.29 6.27 -2.83
CA SER A 181 -37.23 6.23 -3.95
C SER A 181 -36.94 5.07 -4.92
N LEU A 182 -35.67 4.83 -5.22
CA LEU A 182 -35.24 3.72 -6.06
C LEU A 182 -35.52 2.38 -5.39
N ILE A 183 -35.21 2.21 -4.10
CA ILE A 183 -35.54 0.98 -3.35
C ILE A 183 -37.03 0.66 -3.49
N ASN A 184 -37.90 1.62 -3.17
CA ASN A 184 -39.36 1.44 -3.30
C ASN A 184 -39.79 1.08 -4.73
N THR A 185 -39.14 1.66 -5.75
CA THR A 185 -39.44 1.38 -7.16
C THR A 185 -39.00 -0.03 -7.55
N TYR A 186 -37.82 -0.45 -7.12
CA TYR A 186 -37.28 -1.78 -7.41
C TYR A 186 -37.97 -2.88 -6.61
N GLU A 187 -38.40 -2.60 -5.37
CA GLU A 187 -39.22 -3.52 -4.58
C GLU A 187 -40.57 -3.77 -5.25
N LYS A 188 -41.28 -2.71 -5.68
CA LYS A 188 -42.52 -2.87 -6.45
C LYS A 188 -42.31 -3.71 -7.70
N ARG A 189 -41.25 -3.42 -8.47
CA ARG A 189 -40.88 -4.20 -9.65
C ARG A 189 -40.53 -5.65 -9.32
N LEU A 190 -39.96 -5.93 -8.13
CA LEU A 190 -39.66 -7.28 -7.69
C LEU A 190 -40.95 -8.06 -7.42
N PHE A 191 -41.90 -7.47 -6.69
CA PHE A 191 -43.19 -8.09 -6.38
C PHE A 191 -44.08 -8.27 -7.62
N GLU A 192 -44.08 -7.30 -8.54
CA GLU A 192 -44.81 -7.37 -9.80
C GLU A 192 -44.17 -8.32 -10.83
N HIS A 193 -42.95 -8.82 -10.57
CA HIS A 193 -42.24 -9.66 -11.53
C HIS A 193 -42.86 -11.06 -11.60
N PRO A 194 -43.13 -11.64 -12.79
CA PRO A 194 -43.78 -12.95 -12.94
C PRO A 194 -43.09 -14.11 -12.22
N MET A 195 -41.78 -14.00 -12.01
CA MET A 195 -40.98 -14.99 -11.27
C MET A 195 -41.19 -14.93 -9.75
N HIS A 196 -41.71 -13.85 -9.18
CA HIS A 196 -41.83 -13.69 -7.73
C HIS A 196 -42.83 -14.65 -7.10
N GLU A 197 -43.92 -14.96 -7.82
CA GLU A 197 -44.97 -15.90 -7.38
C GLU A 197 -44.79 -17.31 -7.98
N ASN A 198 -43.68 -17.58 -8.65
CA ASN A 198 -43.44 -18.88 -9.29
C ASN A 198 -43.00 -19.93 -8.25
N GLU A 199 -43.70 -21.06 -8.20
CA GLU A 199 -43.40 -22.19 -7.30
C GLU A 199 -41.98 -22.75 -7.49
N SER A 200 -41.44 -22.70 -8.70
CA SER A 200 -40.09 -23.17 -9.01
C SER A 200 -39.02 -22.07 -8.93
N LEU A 201 -39.33 -20.92 -8.33
CA LEU A 201 -38.41 -19.78 -8.27
C LEU A 201 -37.08 -20.16 -7.62
N GLU A 202 -37.13 -20.87 -6.49
CA GLU A 202 -35.95 -21.19 -5.69
C GLU A 202 -34.95 -22.05 -6.46
N ASP A 203 -35.41 -23.18 -7.01
CA ASP A 203 -34.59 -24.09 -7.83
C ASP A 203 -33.98 -23.39 -9.06
N VAL A 204 -34.81 -22.64 -9.79
CA VAL A 204 -34.37 -21.97 -11.03
C VAL A 204 -33.41 -20.83 -10.72
N TYR A 205 -33.61 -20.13 -9.60
CA TYR A 205 -32.74 -19.05 -9.16
C TYR A 205 -31.40 -19.60 -8.66
N GLU A 206 -31.37 -20.72 -7.94
CA GLU A 206 -30.14 -21.39 -7.51
C GLU A 206 -29.28 -21.81 -8.71
N GLN A 207 -29.88 -22.49 -9.70
CA GLN A 207 -29.18 -22.85 -10.95
C GLN A 207 -28.64 -21.60 -11.69
N TYR A 208 -29.39 -20.50 -11.65
CA TYR A 208 -28.94 -19.25 -12.25
C TYR A 208 -27.75 -18.65 -11.50
N LEU A 209 -27.74 -18.69 -10.16
CA LEU A 209 -26.61 -18.23 -9.34
C LEU A 209 -25.35 -19.05 -9.64
N GLU A 210 -25.48 -20.37 -9.78
CA GLU A 210 -24.37 -21.25 -10.17
C GLU A 210 -23.83 -20.88 -11.56
N LYS A 211 -24.71 -20.67 -12.54
CA LYS A 211 -24.32 -20.18 -13.87
C LYS A 211 -23.56 -18.85 -13.82
N VAL A 212 -24.02 -17.90 -13.00
CA VAL A 212 -23.34 -16.59 -12.82
C VAL A 212 -21.96 -16.77 -12.17
N LYS A 213 -21.84 -17.68 -11.20
CA LYS A 213 -20.56 -18.01 -10.55
C LYS A 213 -19.56 -18.58 -11.56
N ILE A 214 -19.95 -19.63 -12.30
CA ILE A 214 -19.11 -20.24 -13.34
C ILE A 214 -18.75 -19.22 -14.43
N GLY A 215 -19.68 -18.34 -14.80
CA GLY A 215 -19.43 -17.26 -15.76
C GLY A 215 -18.36 -16.26 -15.29
N ARG A 216 -18.32 -15.94 -14.00
CA ARG A 216 -17.27 -15.10 -13.40
C ARG A 216 -15.93 -15.81 -13.40
N GLU A 217 -15.88 -17.08 -12.99
CA GLU A 217 -14.68 -17.91 -13.00
C GLU A 217 -14.10 -18.03 -14.42
N LEU A 218 -14.95 -18.32 -15.42
CA LEU A 218 -14.53 -18.40 -16.82
C LEU A 218 -13.92 -17.08 -17.32
N LYS A 219 -14.52 -15.94 -16.96
CA LYS A 219 -14.01 -14.62 -17.35
C LYS A 219 -12.64 -14.36 -16.72
N GLN A 220 -12.46 -14.73 -15.46
CA GLN A 220 -11.20 -14.61 -14.74
C GLN A 220 -10.13 -15.51 -15.37
N SER A 221 -10.39 -16.80 -15.56
CA SER A 221 -9.44 -17.73 -16.17
C SER A 221 -9.06 -17.33 -17.59
N LYS A 222 -10.00 -16.78 -18.39
CA LYS A 222 -9.68 -16.21 -19.71
C LYS A 222 -8.76 -15.00 -19.64
N ALA A 223 -8.93 -14.13 -18.64
CA ALA A 223 -8.05 -12.99 -18.44
C ALA A 223 -6.65 -13.42 -18.01
N GLU A 224 -6.54 -14.40 -17.12
CA GLU A 224 -5.28 -15.01 -16.69
C GLU A 224 -4.56 -15.69 -17.85
N LEU A 225 -5.28 -16.49 -18.65
CA LEU A 225 -4.73 -17.10 -19.86
C LEU A 225 -4.21 -16.04 -20.83
N LYS A 226 -4.96 -14.96 -21.06
CA LYS A 226 -4.52 -13.86 -21.94
C LYS A 226 -3.26 -13.19 -21.39
N LYS A 227 -3.15 -13.01 -20.07
CA LYS A 227 -1.96 -12.46 -19.42
C LYS A 227 -0.76 -13.40 -19.57
N ALA A 228 -0.96 -14.71 -19.42
CA ALA A 228 0.08 -15.72 -19.56
C ALA A 228 0.54 -15.90 -21.01
N MET A 229 -0.38 -15.80 -21.98
CA MET A 229 -0.08 -15.85 -23.41
C MET A 229 0.48 -14.54 -23.97
N SER A 230 0.29 -13.43 -23.26
CA SER A 230 0.90 -12.16 -23.63
C SER A 230 2.42 -12.34 -23.57
N LEU A 231 3.09 -12.07 -24.69
CA LEU A 231 4.55 -11.89 -24.73
C LEU A 231 4.87 -10.58 -24.00
N LEU A 232 4.71 -10.58 -22.68
CA LEU A 232 4.74 -9.41 -21.80
C LEU A 232 6.04 -8.59 -22.01
N GLN A 233 7.13 -9.29 -22.33
CA GLN A 233 8.44 -8.69 -22.54
C GLN A 233 8.64 -8.07 -23.93
N MET A 234 7.79 -8.33 -24.92
CA MET A 234 7.98 -7.78 -26.28
C MET A 234 7.60 -6.31 -26.38
N GLU A 235 6.58 -5.86 -25.63
CA GLU A 235 6.24 -4.44 -25.57
C GLU A 235 7.31 -3.66 -24.81
N GLU A 236 7.75 -4.19 -23.67
CA GLU A 236 8.83 -3.60 -22.88
C GLU A 236 10.14 -3.54 -23.67
N LEU A 237 10.53 -4.62 -24.37
CA LEU A 237 11.70 -4.65 -25.24
C LEU A 237 11.61 -3.59 -26.34
N LYS A 238 10.42 -3.39 -26.96
CA LYS A 238 10.21 -2.31 -27.94
C LYS A 238 10.40 -0.93 -27.31
N CYS A 239 9.92 -0.71 -26.09
CA CYS A 239 10.14 0.54 -25.36
C CYS A 239 11.65 0.76 -25.10
N ARG A 240 12.35 -0.24 -24.57
CA ARG A 240 13.80 -0.17 -24.29
C ARG A 240 14.62 0.07 -25.56
N LYS A 241 14.31 -0.61 -26.67
CA LYS A 241 14.95 -0.36 -27.98
C LYS A 241 14.75 1.08 -28.45
N ARG A 242 13.57 1.67 -28.24
CA ARG A 242 13.34 3.09 -28.57
C ARG A 242 14.27 4.02 -27.79
N VAL A 243 14.50 3.75 -26.50
CA VAL A 243 15.46 4.51 -25.68
C VAL A 243 16.86 4.39 -26.26
N LEU A 244 17.34 3.16 -26.48
CA LEU A 244 18.68 2.89 -27.00
C LEU A 244 18.94 3.57 -28.35
N ARG A 245 17.95 3.53 -29.26
CA ARG A 245 18.05 4.22 -30.56
C ARG A 245 18.08 5.74 -30.42
N ARG A 246 17.23 6.31 -29.57
CA ARG A 246 17.18 7.78 -29.35
C ARG A 246 18.44 8.32 -28.69
N MET A 247 19.07 7.52 -27.83
CA MET A 247 20.29 7.90 -27.11
C MET A 247 21.57 7.56 -27.90
N GLY A 248 21.46 6.89 -29.05
CA GLY A 248 22.58 6.56 -29.92
C GLY A 248 23.40 5.33 -29.50
N TYR A 249 22.80 4.40 -28.76
CA TYR A 249 23.43 3.12 -28.39
C TYR A 249 23.31 2.08 -29.51
N CYS A 250 22.31 2.23 -30.39
CA CYS A 250 22.17 1.44 -31.60
C CYS A 250 21.49 2.25 -32.72
N THR A 251 21.65 1.79 -33.97
CA THR A 251 21.00 2.37 -35.15
C THR A 251 19.50 2.03 -35.20
N ALA A 252 18.78 2.64 -36.14
CA ALA A 252 17.37 2.32 -36.39
C ALA A 252 17.13 0.82 -36.72
N ASP A 253 18.13 0.17 -37.32
CA ASP A 253 18.15 -1.25 -37.67
C ASP A 253 18.70 -2.15 -36.55
N ASP A 254 18.84 -1.61 -35.33
CA ASP A 254 19.32 -2.30 -34.14
C ASP A 254 20.78 -2.79 -34.22
N VAL A 255 21.60 -2.12 -35.03
CA VAL A 255 23.06 -2.35 -35.07
C VAL A 255 23.71 -1.57 -33.94
N ILE A 256 24.55 -2.24 -33.14
CA ILE A 256 25.21 -1.64 -31.97
C ILE A 256 26.22 -0.56 -32.37
N GLU A 257 26.15 0.58 -31.69
CA GLU A 257 27.04 1.73 -31.87
C GLU A 257 28.14 1.77 -30.78
N MET A 258 29.07 2.72 -30.89
CA MET A 258 30.17 2.87 -29.92
C MET A 258 29.69 3.04 -28.47
N LYS A 259 28.64 3.83 -28.24
CA LYS A 259 28.01 3.94 -26.90
C LYS A 259 27.48 2.59 -26.41
N GLY A 260 26.86 1.81 -27.30
CA GLY A 260 26.38 0.47 -26.99
C GLY A 260 27.52 -0.46 -26.58
N ARG A 261 28.65 -0.44 -27.30
CA ARG A 261 29.82 -1.25 -26.97
C ARG A 261 30.42 -0.91 -25.62
N VAL A 262 30.48 0.39 -25.29
CA VAL A 262 30.93 0.85 -23.97
C VAL A 262 30.00 0.37 -22.86
N ALA A 263 28.68 0.51 -23.07
CA ALA A 263 27.69 0.06 -22.09
C ALA A 263 27.78 -1.45 -21.85
N CYS A 264 28.12 -2.25 -22.86
CA CYS A 264 28.31 -3.70 -22.71
C CYS A 264 29.49 -4.08 -21.79
N GLU A 265 30.45 -3.19 -21.54
CA GLU A 265 31.55 -3.43 -20.59
C GLU A 265 31.14 -3.13 -19.14
N LEU A 266 29.98 -2.51 -18.93
CA LEU A 266 29.49 -2.08 -17.63
C LEU A 266 28.43 -3.09 -17.16
N SER A 267 28.76 -3.87 -16.15
CA SER A 267 27.83 -4.83 -15.52
C SER A 267 27.52 -4.51 -14.06
N SER A 268 28.29 -3.62 -13.44
CA SER A 268 28.11 -3.17 -12.07
C SER A 268 27.67 -1.70 -12.09
N GLY A 269 26.44 -1.42 -11.62
CA GLY A 269 25.88 -0.06 -11.60
C GLY A 269 24.90 0.21 -12.75
N GLU A 270 24.71 1.49 -13.09
CA GLU A 270 23.79 1.92 -14.16
C GLU A 270 24.58 2.26 -15.43
N GLU A 271 24.45 1.39 -16.43
CA GLU A 271 25.28 1.37 -17.64
C GLU A 271 25.01 2.55 -18.59
N LEU A 272 23.78 3.06 -18.65
CA LEU A 272 23.42 4.15 -19.56
C LEU A 272 24.02 5.47 -19.06
N LEU A 273 23.79 5.81 -17.80
CA LEU A 273 24.26 7.01 -17.15
C LEU A 273 25.78 7.06 -17.06
N MET A 274 26.44 5.95 -16.70
CA MET A 274 27.92 5.91 -16.72
C MET A 274 28.48 6.11 -18.13
N THR A 275 27.85 5.50 -19.15
CA THR A 275 28.23 5.73 -20.55
C THR A 275 28.00 7.19 -20.94
N GLU A 276 26.86 7.79 -20.58
CA GLU A 276 26.60 9.21 -20.84
C GLU A 276 27.62 10.10 -20.13
N LEU A 277 28.02 9.82 -18.89
CA LEU A 277 29.06 10.59 -18.20
C LEU A 277 30.40 10.56 -18.94
N ILE A 278 30.80 9.41 -19.51
CA ILE A 278 32.00 9.28 -20.35
C ILE A 278 31.87 10.13 -21.62
N PHE A 279 30.78 9.94 -22.38
CA PHE A 279 30.63 10.58 -23.69
C PHE A 279 30.30 12.07 -23.63
N ASN A 280 29.75 12.55 -22.52
CA ASN A 280 29.59 14.00 -22.25
C ASN A 280 30.86 14.60 -21.62
N GLY A 281 31.93 13.82 -21.45
CA GLY A 281 33.24 14.31 -21.01
C GLY A 281 33.32 14.71 -19.54
N VAL A 282 32.33 14.34 -18.71
CA VAL A 282 32.27 14.76 -17.29
C VAL A 282 33.54 14.35 -16.55
N PHE A 283 34.02 13.12 -16.75
CA PHE A 283 35.23 12.63 -16.09
C PHE A 283 36.53 13.30 -16.56
N ASN A 284 36.53 14.05 -17.66
CA ASN A 284 37.75 14.67 -18.19
C ASN A 284 38.24 15.79 -17.25
N ASP A 285 37.31 16.60 -16.73
CA ASP A 285 37.61 17.76 -15.90
C ASP A 285 37.77 17.42 -14.41
N LEU A 286 37.42 16.19 -14.01
CA LEU A 286 37.50 15.74 -12.62
C LEU A 286 38.90 15.23 -12.26
N THR A 287 39.30 15.50 -11.02
CA THR A 287 40.44 14.84 -10.39
C THR A 287 40.13 13.38 -10.10
N VAL A 288 41.16 12.55 -9.87
CA VAL A 288 40.97 11.14 -9.52
C VAL A 288 40.08 10.96 -8.28
N PRO A 289 40.28 11.69 -7.16
CA PRO A 289 39.38 11.62 -6.01
C PRO A 289 37.94 12.03 -6.32
N GLN A 290 37.73 13.05 -7.16
CA GLN A 290 36.39 13.49 -7.58
C GLN A 290 35.68 12.43 -8.44
N CYS A 291 36.40 11.74 -9.34
CA CYS A 291 35.85 10.62 -10.09
C CYS A 291 35.36 9.51 -9.16
N VAL A 292 36.17 9.12 -8.17
CA VAL A 292 35.82 8.07 -7.21
C VAL A 292 34.62 8.49 -6.36
N ALA A 293 34.59 9.74 -5.91
CA ALA A 293 33.47 10.29 -5.16
C ALA A 293 32.17 10.22 -5.97
N LEU A 294 32.16 10.71 -7.22
CA LEU A 294 30.99 10.64 -8.08
C LEU A 294 30.54 9.20 -8.36
N LEU A 295 31.47 8.29 -8.64
CA LEU A 295 31.14 6.89 -8.93
C LEU A 295 30.59 6.14 -7.70
N SER A 296 30.87 6.61 -6.49
CA SER A 296 30.31 6.02 -5.26
C SER A 296 28.78 6.08 -5.22
N THR A 297 28.15 7.01 -5.94
CA THR A 297 26.68 7.13 -5.97
C THR A 297 25.99 5.97 -6.68
N PHE A 298 26.71 5.20 -7.50
CA PHE A 298 26.18 4.05 -8.25
C PHE A 298 26.16 2.75 -7.45
N VAL A 299 26.84 2.72 -6.30
CA VAL A 299 27.01 1.50 -5.47
C VAL A 299 26.52 1.68 -4.04
N CYS A 300 26.10 2.89 -3.67
CA CYS A 300 25.59 3.20 -2.35
C CYS A 300 24.12 2.78 -2.22
N ASP A 301 23.87 1.61 -1.62
CA ASP A 301 22.52 1.13 -1.35
C ASP A 301 21.93 1.68 -0.04
N GLU A 302 22.78 2.16 0.87
CA GLU A 302 22.35 2.62 2.20
C GLU A 302 21.73 4.02 2.17
N LYS A 303 20.78 4.28 3.06
CA LYS A 303 20.32 5.65 3.34
C LYS A 303 21.00 6.13 4.61
N SER A 304 21.65 7.28 4.57
CA SER A 304 22.12 7.97 5.77
C SER A 304 20.95 8.73 6.41
N SER A 305 20.93 8.80 7.75
CA SER A 305 20.01 9.69 8.48
C SER A 305 20.54 11.13 8.53
N GLU A 306 21.80 11.33 8.16
CA GLU A 306 22.43 12.62 8.04
C GLU A 306 22.37 13.13 6.59
N ASN A 307 21.98 14.39 6.41
CA ASN A 307 22.18 15.04 5.12
C ASN A 307 23.69 15.33 4.98
N PRO A 308 24.39 14.72 4.01
CA PRO A 308 25.82 14.94 3.86
C PRO A 308 26.03 16.42 3.58
N ARG A 309 26.88 17.07 4.40
CA ARG A 309 27.39 18.42 4.10
C ARG A 309 28.37 18.30 2.96
N MET A 310 27.83 18.16 1.76
CA MET A 310 28.58 17.97 0.54
C MET A 310 29.50 19.16 0.33
N SER A 311 30.78 18.85 0.12
CA SER A 311 31.78 19.86 -0.22
C SER A 311 31.42 20.57 -1.54
N GLU A 312 31.72 21.87 -1.64
CA GLU A 312 31.41 22.67 -2.84
C GLU A 312 32.06 22.09 -4.11
N GLU A 313 33.20 21.41 -3.95
CA GLU A 313 33.94 20.73 -5.03
C GLU A 313 33.19 19.52 -5.61
N LEU A 314 32.30 18.88 -4.84
CA LEU A 314 31.57 17.68 -5.24
C LEU A 314 30.12 17.96 -5.69
N ALA A 315 29.58 19.13 -5.33
CA ALA A 315 28.24 19.55 -5.71
C ALA A 315 28.07 19.73 -7.23
N GLY A 316 29.08 20.29 -7.90
CA GLY A 316 29.09 20.47 -9.35
C GLY A 316 29.00 19.14 -10.12
N PRO A 317 29.93 18.19 -9.89
CA PRO A 317 29.90 16.87 -10.52
C PRO A 317 28.59 16.10 -10.25
N LEU A 318 28.09 16.13 -9.01
CA LEU A 318 26.82 15.49 -8.66
C LEU A 318 25.66 16.07 -9.48
N ARG A 319 25.58 17.40 -9.58
CA ARG A 319 24.52 18.08 -10.33
C ARG A 319 24.55 17.70 -11.81
N GLN A 320 25.73 17.65 -12.43
CA GLN A 320 25.87 17.22 -13.82
C GLN A 320 25.38 15.79 -14.04
N MET A 321 25.71 14.87 -13.13
CA MET A 321 25.21 13.49 -13.17
C MET A 321 23.68 13.45 -13.03
N GLN A 322 23.10 14.20 -12.08
CA GLN A 322 21.65 14.26 -11.89
C GLN A 322 20.93 14.85 -13.10
N GLU A 323 21.51 15.83 -13.78
CA GLU A 323 20.97 16.39 -15.03
C GLU A 323 20.96 15.35 -16.17
N LEU A 324 22.02 14.53 -16.29
CA LEU A 324 22.07 13.43 -17.25
C LEU A 324 21.08 12.30 -16.90
N ALA A 325 20.99 11.92 -15.63
CA ALA A 325 20.02 10.93 -15.15
C ALA A 325 18.59 11.37 -15.48
N ARG A 326 18.28 12.64 -15.22
CA ARG A 326 17.00 13.26 -15.56
C ARG A 326 16.71 13.22 -17.06
N ARG A 327 17.71 13.48 -17.90
CA ARG A 327 17.59 13.36 -19.36
C ARG A 327 17.27 11.92 -19.79
N ILE A 328 17.93 10.91 -19.22
CA ILE A 328 17.66 9.49 -19.50
C ILE A 328 16.22 9.13 -19.10
N ALA A 329 15.77 9.56 -17.92
CA ALA A 329 14.41 9.32 -17.47
C ALA A 329 13.37 9.94 -18.41
N ARG A 330 13.56 11.18 -18.85
CA ARG A 330 12.67 11.85 -19.83
C ARG A 330 12.58 11.09 -21.14
N VAL A 331 13.72 10.68 -21.71
CA VAL A 331 13.74 9.89 -22.95
C VAL A 331 13.04 8.54 -22.75
N SER A 332 13.16 7.95 -21.57
CA SER A 332 12.48 6.69 -21.20
C SER A 332 10.96 6.86 -21.12
N VAL A 333 10.48 7.94 -20.50
CA VAL A 333 9.05 8.30 -20.45
C VAL A 333 8.48 8.52 -21.85
N GLU A 334 9.16 9.31 -22.68
CA GLU A 334 8.74 9.53 -24.07
C GLU A 334 8.76 8.24 -24.92
N ALA A 335 9.61 7.28 -24.57
CA ALA A 335 9.65 5.95 -25.18
C ALA A 335 8.55 5.00 -24.67
N LYS A 336 7.65 5.48 -23.80
CA LYS A 336 6.55 4.76 -23.15
C LYS A 336 7.01 3.74 -22.10
N MET A 337 8.15 3.98 -21.44
CA MET A 337 8.51 3.23 -20.24
C MET A 337 7.82 3.83 -19.02
N THR A 338 7.44 2.98 -18.07
CA THR A 338 6.88 3.38 -16.78
C THR A 338 8.02 3.73 -15.82
N VAL A 339 8.59 4.91 -15.99
CA VAL A 339 9.68 5.46 -15.16
C VAL A 339 9.21 6.79 -14.60
N ASP A 340 9.46 7.02 -13.31
CA ASP A 340 9.29 8.32 -12.67
C ASP A 340 10.64 9.04 -12.60
N GLU A 341 10.67 10.32 -13.02
CA GLU A 341 11.90 11.11 -13.19
C GLU A 341 12.64 11.30 -11.87
N GLU A 342 11.93 11.68 -10.81
CA GLU A 342 12.53 11.91 -9.50
C GLU A 342 12.95 10.59 -8.85
N THR A 343 12.12 9.56 -8.93
CA THR A 343 12.45 8.23 -8.41
C THR A 343 13.70 7.64 -9.07
N TYR A 344 13.92 7.89 -10.38
CA TYR A 344 15.13 7.44 -11.06
C TYR A 344 16.37 8.20 -10.57
N VAL A 345 16.28 9.51 -10.40
CA VAL A 345 17.41 10.33 -9.90
C VAL A 345 17.75 9.99 -8.45
N GLU A 346 16.74 9.74 -7.60
CA GLU A 346 16.91 9.37 -6.19
C GLU A 346 17.61 8.02 -5.95
N GLN A 347 17.76 7.19 -6.98
CA GLN A 347 18.54 5.95 -6.89
C GLN A 347 20.03 6.22 -6.66
N PHE A 348 20.53 7.36 -7.13
CA PHE A 348 21.95 7.72 -7.06
C PHE A 348 22.24 8.52 -5.79
N LYS A 349 22.54 7.81 -4.71
CA LYS A 349 22.66 8.39 -3.37
C LYS A 349 24.05 9.01 -3.13
N PRO A 350 24.14 10.29 -2.72
CA PRO A 350 25.43 10.98 -2.55
C PRO A 350 26.13 10.71 -1.19
N PHE A 351 25.59 9.82 -0.35
CA PHE A 351 26.03 9.66 1.05
C PHE A 351 27.49 9.19 1.22
N MET A 352 28.06 8.54 0.20
CA MET A 352 29.43 8.02 0.23
C MET A 352 30.44 8.93 -0.47
N MET A 353 30.01 10.05 -1.05
CA MET A 353 30.87 10.90 -1.88
C MET A 353 32.05 11.47 -1.09
N ASP A 354 31.80 12.18 0.02
CA ASP A 354 32.87 12.80 0.83
C ASP A 354 33.74 11.73 1.52
N VAL A 355 33.16 10.58 1.91
CA VAL A 355 33.88 9.44 2.49
C VAL A 355 34.91 8.89 1.50
N CYS A 356 34.48 8.62 0.27
CA CYS A 356 35.34 8.12 -0.80
C CYS A 356 36.37 9.17 -1.28
N TYR A 357 35.98 10.44 -1.30
CA TYR A 357 36.88 11.55 -1.60
C TYR A 357 38.03 11.65 -0.59
N SER A 358 37.71 11.73 0.70
CA SER A 358 38.69 11.78 1.79
C SER A 358 39.56 10.53 1.84
N TRP A 359 38.99 9.36 1.57
CA TRP A 359 39.75 8.12 1.45
C TRP A 359 40.80 8.19 0.33
N CYS A 360 40.45 8.69 -0.85
CA CYS A 360 41.41 8.83 -1.95
C CYS A 360 42.49 9.90 -1.67
N ASN A 361 42.20 10.85 -0.78
CA ASN A 361 43.16 11.85 -0.30
C ASN A 361 43.99 11.39 0.92
N GLY A 362 43.89 10.12 1.31
CA GLY A 362 44.78 9.51 2.32
C GLY A 362 44.26 9.51 3.76
N ALA A 363 42.99 9.88 4.01
CA ALA A 363 42.41 9.81 5.35
C ALA A 363 42.41 8.38 5.93
N SER A 364 42.66 8.21 7.22
CA SER A 364 42.58 6.92 7.90
C SER A 364 41.15 6.35 7.90
N PHE A 365 41.02 5.03 8.06
CA PHE A 365 39.70 4.40 8.12
C PHE A 365 38.86 4.94 9.29
N LEU A 366 39.51 5.24 10.42
CA LEU A 366 38.84 5.83 11.58
C LEU A 366 38.28 7.23 11.29
N GLU A 367 38.98 8.04 10.50
CA GLU A 367 38.51 9.39 10.15
C GLU A 367 37.28 9.34 9.26
N ILE A 368 37.29 8.50 8.21
CA ILE A 368 36.16 8.39 7.30
C ILE A 368 34.92 7.79 7.98
N CYS A 369 35.09 6.87 8.94
CA CYS A 369 33.97 6.33 9.72
C CYS A 369 33.34 7.37 10.65
N LYS A 370 34.04 8.46 10.99
CA LYS A 370 33.48 9.59 11.75
C LYS A 370 32.75 10.61 10.88
N MET A 371 32.87 10.51 9.55
CA MET A 371 32.24 11.43 8.60
C MET A 371 30.80 11.05 8.26
N THR A 372 30.37 9.83 8.61
CA THR A 372 29.07 9.28 8.24
C THR A 372 28.54 8.37 9.35
N ASP A 373 27.23 8.21 9.42
CA ASP A 373 26.53 7.25 10.27
C ASP A 373 26.42 5.85 9.63
N ILE A 374 26.93 5.66 8.41
CA ILE A 374 26.92 4.37 7.72
C ILE A 374 27.88 3.39 8.42
N PHE A 375 27.40 2.18 8.71
CA PHE A 375 28.21 1.12 9.32
C PHE A 375 29.47 0.81 8.52
N GLU A 376 30.56 0.51 9.23
CA GLU A 376 31.90 0.30 8.68
C GLU A 376 31.94 -0.85 7.66
N GLY A 377 31.17 -1.91 7.91
CA GLY A 377 31.04 -3.03 6.98
C GLY A 377 30.38 -2.64 5.65
N SER A 378 29.41 -1.72 5.69
CA SER A 378 28.76 -1.19 4.49
C SER A 378 29.68 -0.24 3.72
N ILE A 379 30.50 0.56 4.42
CA ILE A 379 31.57 1.38 3.80
C ILE A 379 32.53 0.48 3.01
N ILE A 380 33.04 -0.59 3.64
CA ILE A 380 33.98 -1.52 2.98
C ILE A 380 33.34 -2.19 1.77
N ARG A 381 32.08 -2.64 1.88
CA ARG A 381 31.34 -3.26 0.77
C ARG A 381 31.15 -2.28 -0.39
N CYS A 382 30.78 -1.03 -0.09
CA CYS A 382 30.63 0.03 -1.09
C CYS A 382 31.95 0.26 -1.84
N MET A 383 33.08 0.42 -1.12
CA MET A 383 34.39 0.62 -1.74
C MET A 383 34.85 -0.57 -2.60
N ARG A 384 34.53 -1.81 -2.20
CA ARG A 384 34.83 -2.99 -3.02
C ARG A 384 34.02 -3.04 -4.31
N ARG A 385 32.73 -2.71 -4.25
CA ARG A 385 31.88 -2.60 -5.46
C ARG A 385 32.32 -1.46 -6.37
N LEU A 386 32.71 -0.34 -5.79
CA LEU A 386 33.25 0.80 -6.52
C LEU A 386 34.54 0.46 -7.26
N GLU A 387 35.40 -0.37 -6.66
CA GLU A 387 36.61 -0.88 -7.32
C GLU A 387 36.28 -1.75 -8.54
N GLU A 388 35.22 -2.55 -8.48
CA GLU A 388 34.73 -3.32 -9.62
C GLU A 388 34.24 -2.41 -10.75
N ILE A 389 33.46 -1.36 -10.43
CA ILE A 389 33.05 -0.34 -11.42
C ILE A 389 34.28 0.30 -12.07
N LEU A 390 35.29 0.69 -11.29
CA LEU A 390 36.50 1.30 -11.84
C LEU A 390 37.23 0.36 -12.80
N ARG A 391 37.28 -0.95 -12.52
CA ARG A 391 37.86 -1.93 -13.46
C ARG A 391 37.09 -2.01 -14.76
N GLN A 392 35.76 -1.98 -14.70
CA GLN A 392 34.91 -1.98 -15.88
C GLN A 392 35.11 -0.69 -16.70
N LEU A 393 35.22 0.45 -16.02
CA LEU A 393 35.51 1.74 -16.66
C LEU A 393 36.89 1.81 -17.31
N VAL A 394 37.90 1.12 -16.77
CA VAL A 394 39.21 0.95 -17.43
C VAL A 394 39.05 0.19 -18.75
N GLN A 395 38.28 -0.91 -18.77
CA GLN A 395 38.04 -1.68 -20.01
C GLN A 395 37.20 -0.88 -21.03
N ALA A 396 36.15 -0.21 -20.57
CA ALA A 396 35.37 0.71 -21.39
C ALA A 396 36.24 1.80 -22.03
N SER A 397 37.15 2.41 -21.27
CA SER A 397 38.06 3.46 -21.74
C SER A 397 39.05 2.94 -22.79
N LYS A 398 39.56 1.71 -22.60
CA LYS A 398 40.38 1.02 -23.61
C LYS A 398 39.63 0.80 -24.92
N ASN A 399 38.37 0.36 -24.84
CA ASN A 399 37.55 0.09 -26.02
C ASN A 399 37.23 1.33 -26.86
N ILE A 400 37.16 2.51 -26.23
CA ILE A 400 37.02 3.79 -26.97
C ILE A 400 38.35 4.42 -27.38
N GLY A 401 39.49 3.83 -26.99
CA GLY A 401 40.82 4.38 -27.26
C GLY A 401 41.14 5.65 -26.47
N ASN A 402 40.48 5.90 -25.34
CA ASN A 402 40.75 7.05 -24.49
C ASN A 402 41.75 6.67 -23.38
N THR A 403 43.03 6.83 -23.69
CA THR A 403 44.15 6.51 -22.78
C THR A 403 44.17 7.37 -21.53
N ASP A 404 43.66 8.61 -21.59
CA ASP A 404 43.66 9.52 -20.44
C ASP A 404 42.66 9.04 -19.38
N LEU A 405 41.45 8.65 -19.80
CA LEU A 405 40.47 8.05 -18.90
C LEU A 405 40.92 6.68 -18.38
N GLU A 406 41.53 5.86 -19.23
CA GLU A 406 42.11 4.58 -18.81
C GLU A 406 43.11 4.77 -17.67
N ASN A 407 44.06 5.70 -17.83
CA ASN A 407 45.06 6.02 -16.81
C ASN A 407 44.41 6.60 -15.55
N LYS A 408 43.43 7.50 -15.72
CA LYS A 408 42.71 8.14 -14.60
C LYS A 408 41.98 7.11 -13.73
N PHE A 409 41.24 6.19 -14.35
CA PHE A 409 40.54 5.12 -13.61
C PHE A 409 41.51 4.07 -13.04
N SER A 410 42.61 3.79 -13.74
CA SER A 410 43.66 2.91 -13.20
C SER A 410 44.32 3.50 -11.94
N GLU A 411 44.52 4.82 -11.92
CA GLU A 411 45.04 5.53 -10.75
C GLU A 411 44.02 5.57 -9.61
N ALA A 412 42.73 5.74 -9.91
CA ALA A 412 41.66 5.64 -8.93
C ALA A 412 41.67 4.30 -8.17
N ILE A 413 41.87 3.19 -8.90
CA ILE A 413 41.98 1.86 -8.30
C ILE A 413 43.16 1.78 -7.33
N LYS A 414 44.31 2.40 -7.65
CA LYS A 414 45.48 2.39 -6.77
C LYS A 414 45.22 3.18 -5.48
N LEU A 415 44.64 4.38 -5.59
CA LEU A 415 44.34 5.22 -4.42
C LEU A 415 43.32 4.57 -3.49
N MET A 416 42.33 3.85 -4.06
CA MET A 416 41.34 3.12 -3.28
C MET A 416 41.93 1.92 -2.54
N LYS A 417 42.87 1.20 -3.16
CA LYS A 417 43.42 -0.07 -2.66
C LYS A 417 44.48 0.11 -1.59
N ARG A 418 44.03 0.37 -0.36
CA ARG A 418 44.90 0.36 0.82
C ARG A 418 44.21 -0.16 2.07
N ASP A 419 45.02 -0.52 3.05
CA ASP A 419 44.64 -0.86 4.41
C ASP A 419 43.47 -1.87 4.52
N ILE A 420 42.61 -1.67 5.51
CA ILE A 420 41.54 -2.60 5.93
C ILE A 420 40.48 -2.84 4.85
N VAL A 421 40.27 -1.89 3.93
CA VAL A 421 39.20 -1.97 2.91
C VAL A 421 39.42 -3.17 1.98
N PHE A 422 40.69 -3.51 1.69
CA PHE A 422 41.07 -4.59 0.79
C PHE A 422 41.80 -5.75 1.48
N ALA A 423 41.67 -5.89 2.81
CA ALA A 423 42.18 -7.04 3.54
C ALA A 423 41.60 -8.36 2.99
N ALA A 424 42.42 -9.42 2.97
CA ALA A 424 41.99 -10.74 2.53
C ALA A 424 40.95 -11.34 3.49
N SER A 425 40.02 -12.14 2.95
CA SER A 425 39.11 -12.94 3.76
C SER A 425 39.88 -14.00 4.54
N LEU A 426 39.41 -14.34 5.74
CA LEU A 426 39.93 -15.46 6.53
C LEU A 426 39.55 -16.85 5.96
N TYR A 427 38.65 -16.88 4.96
CA TYR A 427 38.18 -18.10 4.29
C TYR A 427 38.87 -18.36 2.94
N LEU A 428 39.84 -17.53 2.57
CA LEU A 428 40.79 -17.77 1.47
C LEU A 428 42.01 -18.49 2.03
#